data_AF-A0A925MQI3-F1
#
_entry.id   AF-A0A925MQI3-F1
#
_cell.length_a   1.000
_cell.length_b   1.000
_cell.length_c   1.000
_cell.angle_alpha   90.00
_cell.angle_beta   90.00
_cell.angle_gamma   90.00
#
_symmetry.space_group_name_H-M   'P 1'
#
loop_
_entity.id
_entity.type
_entity.pdbx_description
1 polymer ?
#
loop_
_entity_poly.entity_id
_entity_poly.type
_entity_poly.pdbx_seq_one_letter_code
_entity_poly.pdbx_strand_id
1 'polypeptide(L)'
;KDYFKPEFLNRLDEIILFDVLSHESIRKIVDIEVKKVQNRLLEKDIHIVFKDPVYELLAKEWYSPQYGARPLRRLIQSKVLTPLASMMIDKGLVGNRQVIIDIDKNGELSFEDKALGHGSQVPGMKIKRAKVEKR
;
A
#
# COMPACT_ATOMS: atom_id res chain seq x y z
N LYS A 1 28.04 14.33 25.02
CA LYS A 1 29.30 13.65 24.69
C LYS A 1 29.80 13.10 26.02
N ASP A 2 29.55 11.87 26.43
CA ASP A 2 29.31 10.61 25.70
C ASP A 2 28.27 9.77 26.46
N TYR A 3 27.22 9.31 25.75
CA TYR A 3 26.09 8.59 26.38
C TYR A 3 26.39 7.12 26.71
N PHE A 4 27.46 6.57 26.14
CA PHE A 4 27.84 5.17 26.32
C PHE A 4 29.29 5.07 26.82
N LYS A 5 29.54 4.11 27.71
CA LYS A 5 30.89 3.89 28.24
C LYS A 5 31.81 3.28 27.17
N PRO A 6 33.12 3.59 27.18
CA PRO A 6 34.07 3.08 26.17
C PRO A 6 34.12 1.54 26.12
N GLU A 7 33.94 0.86 27.26
CA GLU A 7 33.97 -0.60 27.32
C GLU A 7 32.80 -1.25 26.58
N PHE A 8 31.68 -0.53 26.47
CA PHE A 8 30.49 -0.98 25.73
C PHE A 8 30.69 -0.82 24.21
N LEU A 9 31.26 0.31 23.77
CA LEU A 9 31.56 0.53 22.35
C LEU A 9 32.56 -0.51 21.82
N ASN A 10 33.51 -0.92 22.65
CA ASN A 10 34.49 -1.96 22.31
C ASN A 10 33.89 -3.38 22.21
N ARG A 11 32.58 -3.56 22.43
CA ARG A 11 31.85 -4.85 22.25
C ARG A 11 30.92 -4.84 21.03
N LEU A 12 30.89 -3.75 20.28
CA LEU A 12 30.15 -3.67 19.02
C LEU A 12 31.15 -3.92 17.88
N ASP A 13 30.85 -4.93 17.05
CA ASP A 13 31.70 -5.25 15.90
C ASP A 13 31.63 -4.15 14.81
N GLU A 14 30.44 -3.55 14.63
CA GLU A 14 30.21 -2.49 13.65
C GLU A 14 29.08 -1.55 14.11
N ILE A 15 29.20 -0.26 13.76
CA ILE A 15 28.16 0.75 13.97
C ILE A 15 27.56 1.09 12.61
N ILE A 16 26.29 0.71 12.39
CA ILE A 16 25.56 1.01 11.15
C ILE A 16 24.81 2.34 11.33
N LEU A 17 25.15 3.33 10.49
CA LEU A 17 24.40 4.59 10.41
C LEU A 17 23.24 4.42 9.42
N PHE A 18 22.03 4.81 9.83
CA PHE A 18 20.88 4.84 8.94
C PHE A 18 20.61 6.25 8.47
N ASP A 19 20.62 6.44 7.16
CA ASP A 19 20.21 7.70 6.54
C ASP A 19 18.70 7.90 6.63
N VAL A 20 18.30 9.17 6.58
CA VAL A 20 16.89 9.54 6.46
C VAL A 20 16.37 9.07 5.10
N LEU A 21 15.14 8.55 5.08
CA LEU A 21 14.52 8.04 3.86
C LEU A 21 14.30 9.18 2.84
N SER A 22 14.81 9.00 1.62
CA SER A 22 14.50 9.89 0.50
C SER A 22 13.06 9.71 0.03
N HIS A 23 12.43 10.75 -0.51
CA HIS A 23 11.04 10.71 -1.02
C HIS A 23 10.77 9.53 -1.97
N GLU A 24 11.74 9.20 -2.83
CA GLU A 24 11.63 8.05 -3.73
C GLU A 24 11.58 6.71 -2.97
N SER A 25 12.38 6.57 -1.91
CA SER A 25 12.38 5.39 -1.04
C SER A 25 11.04 5.27 -0.31
N ILE A 26 10.48 6.40 0.14
CA ILE A 26 9.15 6.46 0.73
C ILE A 26 8.10 5.93 -0.24
N ARG A 27 8.09 6.45 -1.48
CA ARG A 27 7.15 6.01 -2.53
C ARG A 27 7.25 4.50 -2.78
N LYS A 28 8.45 3.93 -2.81
CA LYS A 28 8.67 2.47 -2.93
C LYS A 28 8.10 1.71 -1.74
N ILE A 29 8.24 2.23 -0.52
CA ILE A 29 7.66 1.61 0.69
C ILE A 29 6.13 1.65 0.63
N VAL A 30 5.53 2.75 0.17
CA VAL A 30 4.08 2.87 -0.07
C VAL A 30 3.62 1.82 -1.08
N ASP A 31 4.31 1.68 -2.21
CA ASP A 31 4.01 0.66 -3.22
C ASP A 31 4.04 -0.77 -2.65
N ILE A 32 5.03 -1.10 -1.83
CA ILE A 32 5.11 -2.41 -1.16
C ILE A 32 3.89 -2.67 -0.27
N GLU A 33 3.49 -1.70 0.55
CA GLU A 33 2.36 -1.87 1.46
C GLU A 33 1.01 -1.88 0.72
N VAL A 34 0.86 -1.05 -0.32
CA VAL A 34 -0.32 -1.06 -1.21
C VAL A 34 -0.47 -2.40 -1.93
N LYS A 35 0.62 -2.97 -2.46
CA LYS A 35 0.61 -4.29 -3.11
C LYS A 35 0.16 -5.40 -2.16
N LYS A 36 0.51 -5.33 -0.88
CA LYS A 36 0.00 -6.31 0.12
C LYS A 36 -1.52 -6.22 0.25
N VAL A 37 -2.08 -5.01 0.24
CA VAL A 37 -3.53 -4.79 0.27
C VAL A 37 -4.18 -5.33 -1.00
N GLN A 38 -3.62 -5.03 -2.17
CA GLN A 38 -4.12 -5.53 -3.46
C GLN A 38 -4.14 -7.07 -3.48
N ASN A 39 -3.03 -7.71 -3.12
CA ASN A 39 -2.93 -9.18 -3.10
C ASN A 39 -3.98 -9.82 -2.17
N ARG A 40 -4.17 -9.26 -0.97
CA ARG A 40 -5.16 -9.76 -0.01
C ARG A 40 -6.60 -9.65 -0.52
N LEU A 41 -6.89 -8.65 -1.34
CA LEU A 41 -8.24 -8.41 -1.87
C LEU A 41 -8.48 -9.12 -3.20
N LEU A 42 -7.42 -9.40 -3.96
CA LEU A 42 -7.46 -10.32 -5.09
C LEU A 42 -7.88 -11.74 -4.69
N GLU A 43 -7.48 -12.22 -3.51
CA GLU A 43 -7.97 -13.52 -2.96
C GLU A 43 -9.49 -13.55 -2.75
N LYS A 44 -10.17 -12.39 -2.77
CA LYS A 44 -11.62 -12.24 -2.65
C LYS A 44 -12.28 -11.81 -3.98
N ASP A 45 -11.57 -11.93 -5.10
CA ASP A 45 -11.99 -11.46 -6.44
C ASP A 45 -12.28 -9.95 -6.51
N ILE A 46 -11.70 -9.17 -5.60
CA ILE A 46 -11.83 -7.71 -5.55
C ILE A 46 -10.54 -7.10 -6.08
N HIS A 47 -10.64 -6.45 -7.23
CA HIS A 47 -9.52 -5.82 -7.90
C HIS A 47 -9.42 -4.38 -7.43
N ILE A 48 -8.22 -3.92 -7.06
CA ILE A 48 -8.02 -2.54 -6.63
C ILE A 48 -6.93 -1.90 -7.46
N VAL A 49 -7.22 -0.70 -7.95
CA VAL A 49 -6.30 0.10 -8.75
C VAL A 49 -6.09 1.43 -8.03
N PHE A 50 -4.86 1.70 -7.64
CA PHE A 50 -4.45 2.99 -7.08
C PHE A 50 -3.92 3.88 -8.21
N LYS A 51 -4.43 5.11 -8.30
CA LYS A 51 -3.89 6.12 -9.20
C LYS A 51 -2.60 6.73 -8.63
N ASP A 52 -1.73 7.20 -9.51
CA ASP A 52 -0.43 7.78 -9.13
C ASP A 52 -0.51 8.87 -8.05
N PRO A 53 -1.48 9.81 -8.07
CA PRO A 53 -1.59 10.83 -7.04
C PRO A 53 -1.74 10.27 -5.62
N VAL A 54 -2.38 9.10 -5.48
CA VAL A 54 -2.61 8.46 -4.18
C VAL A 54 -1.30 8.09 -3.48
N TYR A 55 -0.29 7.64 -4.25
CA TYR A 55 1.01 7.29 -3.69
C TYR A 55 1.73 8.51 -3.11
N GLU A 56 1.60 9.66 -3.78
CA GLU A 56 2.18 10.93 -3.31
C GLU A 56 1.48 11.44 -2.06
N LEU A 57 0.15 11.34 -1.99
CA LEU A 57 -0.62 11.71 -0.79
C LEU A 57 -0.22 10.84 0.41
N LEU A 58 -0.18 9.52 0.23
CA LEU A 58 0.19 8.58 1.28
C LEU A 58 1.65 8.78 1.73
N ALA A 59 2.56 9.06 0.81
CA ALA A 59 3.96 9.38 1.11
C ALA A 59 4.07 10.66 1.96
N LYS A 60 3.31 11.70 1.59
CA LYS A 60 3.33 13.00 2.25
C LYS A 60 2.72 12.95 3.66
N GLU A 61 1.55 12.33 3.82
CA GLU A 61 0.86 12.25 5.13
C GLU A 61 1.62 11.36 6.14
N TRP A 62 2.45 10.45 5.65
CA TRP A 62 3.20 9.53 6.47
C TRP A 62 4.52 10.08 7.02
N TYR A 63 5.21 10.93 6.25
CA TYR A 63 6.57 11.32 6.58
C TYR A 63 6.60 12.35 7.71
N SER A 64 6.97 11.88 8.91
CA SER A 64 7.43 12.73 10.00
C SER A 64 8.92 12.45 10.26
N PRO A 65 9.81 13.45 10.17
CA PRO A 65 11.25 13.28 10.44
C PRO A 65 11.55 12.65 11.81
N GLN A 66 10.65 12.80 12.76
CA GLN A 66 10.80 12.33 14.15
C GLN A 66 10.40 10.86 14.32
N TYR A 67 9.47 10.35 13.49
CA TYR A 67 8.90 9.00 13.63
C TYR A 67 9.29 8.06 12.48
N GLY A 68 9.93 8.60 11.45
CA GLY A 68 10.35 7.87 10.26
C GLY A 68 9.18 7.10 9.64
N ALA A 69 9.47 5.88 9.21
CA ALA A 69 8.55 5.08 8.41
C ALA A 69 7.40 4.38 9.17
N ARG A 70 7.34 4.53 10.49
CA ARG A 70 6.50 3.67 11.34
C ARG A 70 4.97 3.84 11.14
N PRO A 71 4.42 5.04 10.87
CA PRO A 71 2.97 5.20 10.81
C PRO A 71 2.29 4.73 9.50
N LEU A 72 3.03 4.16 8.52
CA LEU A 72 2.49 3.96 7.16
C LEU A 72 1.36 2.95 7.15
N ARG A 73 1.61 1.82 7.83
CA ARG A 73 0.64 0.73 7.90
C ARG A 73 -0.65 1.20 8.54
N ARG A 74 -0.55 2.02 9.59
CA ARG A 74 -1.72 2.58 10.27
C ARG A 74 -2.46 3.56 9.37
N LEU A 75 -1.74 4.38 8.61
CA LEU A 75 -2.33 5.31 7.64
C LEU A 75 -3.07 4.56 6.53
N ILE A 76 -2.42 3.58 5.88
CA ILE A 76 -3.06 2.75 4.84
C ILE A 76 -4.25 2.00 5.43
N GLN A 77 -4.13 1.48 6.65
CA GLN A 77 -5.25 0.81 7.30
C GLN A 77 -6.44 1.75 7.50
N SER A 78 -6.23 2.94 8.07
CA SER A 78 -7.33 3.86 8.36
C SER A 78 -7.91 4.52 7.10
N LYS A 79 -7.07 4.92 6.16
CA LYS A 79 -7.46 5.69 4.96
C LYS A 79 -7.90 4.81 3.81
N VAL A 80 -7.44 3.56 3.73
CA VAL A 80 -7.74 2.67 2.58
C VAL A 80 -8.51 1.43 3.02
N LEU A 81 -8.00 0.64 3.96
CA LEU A 81 -8.64 -0.63 4.32
C LEU A 81 -9.99 -0.43 5.02
N THR A 82 -10.10 0.54 5.93
CA THR A 82 -11.35 0.80 6.66
C THR A 82 -12.48 1.25 5.72
N PRO A 83 -12.29 2.23 4.81
CA PRO A 83 -13.33 2.59 3.84
C PRO A 83 -13.71 1.42 2.91
N LEU A 84 -12.72 0.65 2.44
CA LEU A 84 -12.99 -0.55 1.62
C LEU A 84 -13.82 -1.59 2.37
N ALA A 85 -13.52 -1.83 3.65
CA ALA A 85 -14.28 -2.75 4.49
C ALA A 85 -15.73 -2.25 4.68
N SER A 86 -15.92 -0.94 4.90
CA SER A 86 -17.27 -0.35 4.97
C SER A 86 -18.01 -0.56 3.65
N MET A 87 -17.38 -0.27 2.50
CA MET A 87 -18.00 -0.48 1.18
C MET A 87 -18.36 -1.95 0.93
N MET A 88 -17.56 -2.91 1.40
CA MET A 88 -17.89 -4.34 1.30
C MET A 88 -19.17 -4.68 2.05
N ILE A 89 -19.37 -4.10 3.24
CA ILE A 89 -20.54 -4.34 4.08
C ILE A 89 -21.76 -3.57 3.55
N ASP A 90 -21.61 -2.28 3.28
CA ASP A 90 -22.71 -1.35 2.98
C ASP A 90 -23.21 -1.48 1.54
N LYS A 91 -22.29 -1.66 0.58
CA LYS A 91 -22.58 -1.67 -0.86
C LYS A 91 -22.57 -3.07 -1.46
N GLY A 92 -22.34 -4.11 -0.65
CA GLY A 92 -22.23 -5.48 -1.13
C GLY A 92 -21.12 -5.63 -2.16
N LEU A 93 -19.94 -5.06 -1.87
CA LEU A 93 -18.79 -5.16 -2.76
C LEU A 93 -18.22 -6.59 -2.71
N VAL A 94 -18.80 -7.47 -3.52
CA VAL A 94 -18.47 -8.90 -3.58
C VAL A 94 -18.18 -9.30 -5.02
N GLY A 95 -17.09 -10.04 -5.23
CA GLY A 95 -16.79 -10.81 -6.44
C GLY A 95 -16.76 -10.05 -7.78
N ASN A 96 -15.64 -10.13 -8.51
CA ASN A 96 -15.54 -9.60 -9.87
C ASN A 96 -15.85 -8.09 -9.97
N ARG A 97 -15.36 -7.32 -8.99
CA ARG A 97 -15.46 -5.86 -8.96
C ARG A 97 -14.08 -5.23 -9.00
N GLN A 98 -14.02 -4.02 -9.53
CA GLN A 98 -12.83 -3.19 -9.54
C GLN A 98 -13.11 -1.89 -8.79
N VAL A 99 -12.29 -1.62 -7.77
CA VAL A 99 -12.28 -0.35 -7.06
C VAL A 99 -11.10 0.49 -7.54
N ILE A 100 -11.39 1.67 -8.07
CA ILE A 100 -10.39 2.66 -8.44
C ILE A 100 -10.28 3.65 -7.29
N ILE A 101 -9.07 3.83 -6.78
CA ILE A 101 -8.74 4.76 -5.71
C ILE A 101 -8.00 5.93 -6.34
N ASP A 102 -8.54 7.13 -6.17
CA ASP A 102 -7.99 8.38 -6.69
C ASP A 102 -8.14 9.51 -5.66
N ILE A 103 -7.61 10.69 -5.96
CA ILE A 103 -7.77 11.90 -5.15
C ILE A 103 -8.95 12.73 -5.67
N ASP A 104 -9.82 13.15 -4.77
CA ASP A 104 -10.95 14.02 -5.08
C ASP A 104 -10.53 15.50 -5.24
N LYS A 105 -11.50 16.38 -5.51
CA LYS A 105 -11.23 17.83 -5.67
C LYS A 105 -10.78 18.51 -4.37
N ASN A 106 -10.99 17.88 -3.21
CA ASN A 106 -10.64 18.39 -1.90
C ASN A 106 -9.26 17.90 -1.45
N GLY A 107 -8.62 16.99 -2.21
CA GLY A 107 -7.35 16.38 -1.84
C GLY A 107 -7.50 15.12 -0.98
N GLU A 108 -8.69 14.58 -0.83
CA GLU A 108 -8.99 13.37 -0.05
C GLU A 108 -9.09 12.13 -0.93
N LEU A 109 -9.03 10.93 -0.33
CA LEU A 109 -9.18 9.68 -1.06
C LEU A 109 -10.64 9.45 -1.49
N SER A 110 -10.82 9.23 -2.78
CA SER A 110 -12.08 8.81 -3.40
C SER A 110 -12.01 7.35 -3.82
N PHE A 111 -13.15 6.67 -3.74
CA PHE A 111 -13.30 5.26 -4.07
C PHE A 111 -14.42 5.11 -5.11
N GLU A 112 -14.05 4.78 -6.34
CA GLU A 112 -14.99 4.49 -7.41
C GLU A 112 -15.11 2.98 -7.62
N ASP A 113 -16.32 2.47 -7.49
CA ASP A 113 -16.60 1.04 -7.62
C ASP A 113 -17.22 0.73 -8.99
N LYS A 114 -16.57 -0.16 -9.75
CA LYS A 114 -16.94 -0.55 -11.10
C LYS A 114 -17.11 -2.07 -11.18
N ALA A 115 -18.25 -2.51 -11.73
CA ALA A 115 -18.44 -3.92 -12.05
C ALA A 115 -17.51 -4.32 -13.21
N LEU A 116 -16.72 -5.39 -13.04
CA LEU A 116 -15.98 -5.97 -14.14
C LEU A 116 -16.95 -6.89 -14.90
N GLY A 117 -17.32 -6.52 -16.14
CA GLY A 117 -18.12 -7.40 -16.99
C GLY A 117 -17.41 -8.74 -17.22
N HIS A 118 -18.16 -9.83 -17.37
CA HIS A 118 -17.63 -11.13 -17.81
C HIS A 118 -16.94 -10.97 -19.19
N GLY A 119 -15.64 -10.67 -19.20
CA GLY A 119 -14.85 -10.48 -20.43
C GLY A 119 -13.95 -9.24 -20.46
N SER A 120 -14.05 -8.32 -19.50
CA SER A 120 -13.15 -7.16 -19.45
C SER A 120 -11.83 -7.55 -18.80
N GLN A 121 -10.79 -7.71 -19.64
CA GLN A 121 -9.41 -7.82 -19.18
C GLN A 121 -9.06 -6.62 -18.29
N VAL A 122 -8.55 -6.89 -17.09
CA VAL A 122 -8.06 -5.86 -16.17
C VAL A 122 -6.87 -5.15 -16.85
N PRO A 123 -6.91 -3.83 -17.11
CA PRO A 123 -5.80 -3.13 -17.72
C PRO A 123 -4.56 -3.21 -16.81
N GLY A 124 -3.47 -3.79 -17.30
CA GLY A 124 -2.17 -3.85 -16.61
C GLY A 124 -1.76 -5.22 -16.04
N MET A 125 -2.60 -6.25 -16.13
CA MET A 125 -2.27 -7.58 -15.57
C MET A 125 -1.85 -8.55 -16.69
N LYS A 126 -0.53 -8.81 -16.84
CA LYS A 126 -0.07 -10.00 -17.57
C LYS A 126 -0.50 -11.22 -16.77
N ILE A 127 -1.63 -11.81 -17.14
CA ILE A 127 -2.08 -13.09 -16.59
C ILE A 127 -1.01 -14.12 -16.97
N LYS A 128 -0.15 -14.51 -16.02
CA LYS A 128 0.58 -15.76 -16.14
C LYS A 128 -0.48 -16.86 -16.13
N ARG A 129 -0.90 -17.30 -17.31
CA ARG A 129 -1.72 -18.50 -17.47
C ARG A 129 -0.97 -19.63 -16.77
N ALA A 130 -1.43 -20.01 -15.58
CA ALA A 130 -1.04 -21.27 -14.99
C ALA A 130 -1.51 -22.35 -15.98
N LYS A 131 -0.55 -23.04 -16.58
CA LYS A 131 -0.78 -24.15 -17.49
C LYS A 131 -1.44 -25.24 -16.65
N VAL A 132 -2.77 -25.36 -16.72
CA VAL A 132 -3.47 -26.52 -16.18
C VAL A 132 -3.20 -27.66 -17.16
N GLU A 133 -2.21 -28.46 -16.80
CA GLU A 133 -1.85 -29.69 -17.48
C GLU A 133 -2.97 -30.71 -17.20
N LYS A 134 -3.81 -30.94 -18.21
CA LYS A 134 -4.81 -32.00 -18.20
C LYS A 134 -4.10 -33.35 -18.06
N ARG A 135 -4.45 -34.11 -17.04
CA ARG A 135 -4.32 -35.57 -17.03
C ARG A 135 -5.60 -36.19 -17.54
#